data_AF-A0A3A4WCY4-F1
#
_entry.id   AF-A0A3A4WCY4-F1
#
_cell.length_a   1.000
_cell.length_b   1.000
_cell.length_c   1.000
_cell.angle_alpha   90.00
_cell.angle_beta   90.00
_cell.angle_gamma   90.00
#
_symmetry.space_group_name_H-M   'P 1'
#
loop_
_entity.id
_entity.type
_entity.pdbx_description
1 polymer ?
#
loop_
_entity_poly.entity_id
_entity_poly.type
_entity_poly.pdbx_seq_one_letter_code
_entity_poly.pdbx_strand_id
1 'polypeptide(L)'
;MEPAADRAPRPSAVATSSEPAAPLGHLAFKSAVVEGTKVTITGTTDMPDDTKVSVTFDVWGRPGSAEYIGVDGDAMVSSGKFSIELDVPQRKEFKKGAYSVSLLVTPRAQSNAVLEVIGADGENLLGPQSKKSDLGFKTLEAEVKTNLRPTVTPAKYAFQNPSAFPSGSAERALAEYMRSWKARDWAKMLKFTQITWRKGESNPAEMISAWHDFKTLKGFKILKVKRTTSVANDINYVIWYEAQANKIQSKLVTARVIKEAGAYTPSASGVWGVNPVSTLGERDY
;
A
#
# COMPACT_ATOMS: atom_id res chain seq x y z
N MET A 1 26.01 -88.25 -4.79
CA MET A 1 26.47 -86.85 -4.76
C MET A 1 25.24 -85.98 -4.88
N GLU A 2 24.81 -85.39 -3.77
CA GLU A 2 23.91 -84.23 -3.75
C GLU A 2 24.11 -83.59 -2.37
N PRO A 3 24.63 -82.34 -2.27
CA PRO A 3 24.79 -81.69 -0.98
C PRO A 3 23.54 -80.86 -0.65
N ALA A 4 23.16 -80.90 0.62
CA ALA A 4 22.09 -80.08 1.18
C ALA A 4 22.46 -78.59 1.12
N ALA A 5 21.58 -77.79 0.51
CA ALA A 5 21.75 -76.35 0.38
C ALA A 5 21.44 -75.62 1.70
N ASP A 6 22.42 -74.84 2.14
CA ASP A 6 22.42 -73.96 3.30
C ASP A 6 21.40 -72.82 3.13
N ARG A 7 20.49 -72.64 4.09
CA ARG A 7 19.47 -71.56 4.05
C ARG A 7 20.04 -70.30 4.68
N ALA A 8 20.31 -69.28 3.87
CA ALA A 8 20.68 -67.95 4.32
C ALA A 8 19.58 -67.31 5.22
N PRO A 9 19.95 -66.55 6.26
CA PRO A 9 19.00 -65.88 7.13
C PRO A 9 18.32 -64.71 6.40
N ARG A 10 17.01 -64.55 6.63
CA ARG A 10 16.23 -63.41 6.14
C ARG A 10 16.76 -62.09 6.72
N PRO A 11 16.82 -61.00 5.95
CA PRO A 11 17.13 -59.68 6.49
C PRO A 11 15.99 -59.22 7.41
N SER A 12 16.35 -58.83 8.64
CA SER A 12 15.45 -58.20 9.59
C SER A 12 14.89 -56.90 9.02
N ALA A 13 13.57 -56.74 9.09
CA ALA A 13 12.90 -55.50 8.73
C ALA A 13 13.41 -54.35 9.61
N VAL A 14 13.89 -53.29 8.97
CA VAL A 14 14.21 -52.03 9.62
C VAL A 14 12.89 -51.41 10.06
N ALA A 15 12.66 -51.36 11.38
CA ALA A 15 11.55 -50.63 11.96
C ALA A 15 11.79 -49.13 11.75
N THR A 16 11.06 -48.52 10.81
CA THR A 16 10.91 -47.07 10.74
C THR A 16 10.13 -46.63 11.97
N SER A 17 10.83 -46.05 12.95
CA SER A 17 10.19 -45.36 14.07
C SER A 17 9.46 -44.12 13.53
N SER A 18 8.14 -44.23 13.36
CA SER A 18 7.27 -43.08 13.14
C SER A 18 7.08 -42.35 14.47
N GLU A 19 8.10 -41.63 14.92
CA GLU A 19 7.88 -40.59 15.92
C GLU A 19 6.84 -39.62 15.34
N PRO A 20 5.75 -39.30 16.05
CA PRO A 20 4.79 -38.32 15.55
C PRO A 20 5.55 -37.00 15.34
N ALA A 21 5.52 -36.50 14.12
CA ALA A 21 6.13 -35.22 13.79
C ALA A 21 5.63 -34.16 14.78
N ALA A 22 6.55 -33.38 15.33
CA ALA A 22 6.20 -32.30 16.25
C ALA A 22 5.13 -31.39 15.61
N PRO A 23 4.11 -30.95 16.36
CA PRO A 23 3.05 -30.12 15.80
C PRO A 23 3.63 -28.82 15.25
N LEU A 24 3.33 -28.50 14.00
CA LEU A 24 3.76 -27.28 13.30
C LEU A 24 2.85 -26.12 13.71
N GLY A 25 3.18 -25.42 14.78
CA GLY A 25 2.27 -24.49 15.44
C GLY A 25 2.88 -23.30 16.12
N HIS A 26 4.19 -23.10 15.98
CA HIS A 26 4.93 -22.05 16.65
C HIS A 26 5.41 -20.98 15.67
N LEU A 27 5.01 -19.74 15.90
CA LEU A 27 5.49 -18.56 15.18
C LEU A 27 5.69 -17.42 16.17
N ALA A 28 6.93 -17.07 16.49
CA ALA A 28 7.22 -16.09 17.53
C ALA A 28 8.05 -14.92 17.00
N PHE A 29 7.59 -13.72 17.34
CA PHE A 29 8.43 -12.54 17.32
C PHE A 29 9.49 -12.63 18.42
N LYS A 30 10.75 -12.34 18.09
CA LYS A 30 11.86 -12.34 19.04
C LYS A 30 12.32 -10.92 19.36
N SER A 31 12.64 -10.13 18.34
CA SER A 31 13.09 -8.76 18.53
C SER A 31 12.85 -7.90 17.29
N ALA A 32 12.84 -6.59 17.52
CA ALA A 32 12.91 -5.58 16.48
C ALA A 32 13.98 -4.56 16.86
N VAL A 33 14.90 -4.30 15.95
CA VAL A 33 15.98 -3.31 16.11
C VAL A 33 15.81 -2.24 15.05
N VAL A 34 15.98 -0.99 15.46
CA VAL A 34 15.87 0.16 14.56
C VAL A 34 17.25 0.72 14.28
N GLU A 35 17.55 0.91 13.00
CA GLU A 35 18.76 1.58 12.53
C GLU A 35 18.37 2.63 11.48
N GLY A 36 18.39 3.89 11.88
CA GLY A 36 17.94 4.99 11.02
C GLY A 36 16.47 4.84 10.62
N THR A 37 16.23 4.66 9.31
CA THR A 37 14.90 4.47 8.71
C THR A 37 14.49 3.01 8.62
N LYS A 38 15.34 2.07 9.01
CA LYS A 38 15.10 0.64 8.85
C LYS A 38 14.73 0.00 10.17
N VAL A 39 13.92 -1.05 10.08
CA VAL A 39 13.61 -1.94 11.19
C VAL A 39 13.95 -3.37 10.82
N THR A 40 14.83 -3.99 11.60
CA THR A 40 15.20 -5.40 11.47
C THR A 40 14.38 -6.20 12.45
N ILE A 41 13.48 -7.04 11.93
CA ILE A 41 12.60 -7.91 12.71
C ILE A 41 13.20 -9.32 12.67
N THR A 42 13.27 -9.97 13.83
CA THR A 42 13.69 -11.36 13.95
C THR A 42 12.66 -12.18 14.71
N GLY A 43 12.61 -13.48 14.41
CA GLY A 43 11.73 -14.40 15.10
C GLY A 43 12.16 -15.85 14.98
N THR A 44 11.36 -16.72 15.58
CA THR A 44 11.56 -18.18 15.61
C THR A 44 10.29 -18.90 15.21
N THR A 45 10.43 -20.11 14.67
CA THR A 45 9.32 -20.94 14.26
C THR A 45 9.74 -22.42 14.21
N ASP A 46 8.76 -23.31 14.26
CA ASP A 46 8.91 -24.75 14.01
C ASP A 46 8.64 -25.14 12.54
N MET A 47 8.34 -24.17 11.67
CA MET A 47 8.18 -24.42 10.24
C MET A 47 9.48 -24.95 9.59
N PRO A 48 9.38 -25.76 8.52
CA PRO A 48 10.55 -26.23 7.80
C PRO A 48 11.33 -25.07 7.16
N ASP A 49 12.61 -25.32 6.87
CA ASP A 49 13.43 -24.39 6.09
C ASP A 49 12.78 -24.07 4.74
N ASP A 50 13.10 -22.90 4.21
CA ASP A 50 12.47 -22.32 3.02
C ASP A 50 10.97 -22.00 3.17
N THR A 51 10.41 -22.09 4.37
CA THR A 51 9.08 -21.51 4.64
C THR A 51 9.17 -20.00 4.54
N LYS A 52 8.24 -19.41 3.78
CA LYS A 52 8.04 -17.97 3.70
C LYS A 52 7.16 -17.49 4.85
N VAL A 53 7.68 -16.55 5.62
CA VAL A 53 6.95 -15.79 6.65
C VAL A 53 6.73 -14.38 6.14
N SER A 54 5.47 -14.00 5.93
CA SER A 54 5.12 -12.61 5.64
C SER A 54 5.11 -11.81 6.94
N VAL A 55 5.81 -10.68 6.94
CA VAL A 55 6.00 -9.80 8.09
C VAL A 55 5.46 -8.43 7.75
N THR A 56 4.52 -7.95 8.56
CA THR A 56 3.92 -6.62 8.45
C THR A 56 4.36 -5.76 9.63
N PHE A 57 4.79 -4.52 9.35
CA PHE A 57 5.07 -3.49 10.34
C PHE A 57 4.14 -2.29 10.14
N ASP A 58 3.23 -2.06 11.09
CA ASP A 58 2.27 -0.95 11.04
C ASP A 58 2.14 -0.25 12.41
N VAL A 59 1.40 0.85 12.47
CA VAL A 59 1.10 1.59 13.69
C VAL A 59 -0.02 0.89 14.47
N TRP A 60 0.21 0.64 15.76
CA TRP A 60 -0.71 -0.09 16.63
C TRP A 60 -2.03 0.66 16.85
N GLY A 61 -3.14 -0.08 16.90
CA GLY A 61 -4.44 0.43 17.33
C GLY A 61 -5.19 1.25 16.28
N ARG A 62 -4.76 1.20 15.01
CA ARG A 62 -5.52 1.77 13.90
C ARG A 62 -6.75 0.90 13.60
N PRO A 63 -7.91 1.50 13.26
CA PRO A 63 -9.08 0.71 12.86
C PRO A 63 -8.78 -0.17 11.65
N GLY A 64 -9.32 -1.38 11.60
CA GLY A 64 -9.14 -2.29 10.45
C GLY A 64 -9.72 -1.76 9.13
N SER A 65 -10.63 -0.78 9.18
CA SER A 65 -11.16 -0.07 8.00
C SER A 65 -10.30 1.11 7.54
N ALA A 66 -9.24 1.46 8.29
CA ALA A 66 -8.35 2.53 7.90
C ALA A 66 -7.49 2.11 6.69
N GLU A 67 -7.16 3.09 5.84
CA GLU A 67 -6.21 2.88 4.74
C GLU A 67 -4.91 2.26 5.27
N TYR A 68 -4.41 1.22 4.61
CA TYR A 68 -3.16 0.59 5.00
C TYR A 68 -1.98 1.55 4.78
N ILE A 69 -1.11 1.70 5.79
CA ILE A 69 0.08 2.58 5.73
C ILE A 69 1.35 1.86 6.21
N GLY A 70 1.24 0.58 6.57
CA GLY A 70 2.35 -0.26 7.01
C GLY A 70 3.32 -0.59 5.89
N VAL A 71 4.35 -1.34 6.24
CA VAL A 71 5.27 -1.95 5.28
C VAL A 71 5.28 -3.46 5.49
N ASP A 72 5.29 -4.20 4.39
CA ASP A 72 5.34 -5.66 4.38
C ASP A 72 6.62 -6.16 3.72
N GLY A 73 7.00 -7.37 4.08
CA GLY A 73 7.98 -8.13 3.33
C GLY A 73 7.98 -9.60 3.74
N ASP A 74 8.74 -10.41 3.01
CA ASP A 74 8.83 -11.84 3.23
C ASP A 74 10.21 -12.22 3.77
N ALA A 75 10.23 -12.99 4.86
CA ALA A 75 11.42 -13.62 5.41
C ALA A 75 11.41 -15.12 5.11
N MET A 76 12.57 -15.70 4.80
CA MET A 76 12.71 -17.14 4.66
C MET A 76 13.17 -17.76 5.98
N VAL A 77 12.58 -18.90 6.33
CA VAL A 77 13.00 -19.68 7.49
C VAL A 77 14.30 -20.42 7.19
N SER A 78 15.25 -20.35 8.12
CA SER A 78 16.46 -21.16 8.13
C SER A 78 16.81 -21.56 9.56
N SER A 79 16.92 -22.86 9.80
CA SER A 79 17.20 -23.45 11.11
C SER A 79 16.25 -22.93 12.20
N GLY A 80 14.95 -22.90 11.90
CA GLY A 80 13.88 -22.47 12.81
C GLY A 80 13.88 -20.97 13.15
N LYS A 81 14.58 -20.15 12.37
CA LYS A 81 14.69 -18.70 12.57
C LYS A 81 14.37 -17.96 11.27
N PHE A 82 13.91 -16.72 11.39
CA PHE A 82 13.75 -15.82 10.26
C PHE A 82 14.18 -14.40 10.64
N SER A 83 14.58 -13.62 9.64
CA SER A 83 14.93 -12.22 9.80
C SER A 83 14.58 -11.44 8.54
N ILE A 84 14.08 -10.23 8.72
CA ILE A 84 13.80 -9.29 7.63
C ILE A 84 14.14 -7.87 8.04
N GLU A 85 14.60 -7.10 7.07
CA GLU A 85 14.78 -5.65 7.18
C GLU A 85 13.69 -4.96 6.37
N LEU A 86 12.96 -4.02 6.99
CA LEU A 86 11.91 -3.24 6.36
C LEU A 86 12.24 -1.75 6.44
N ASP A 87 12.00 -1.02 5.36
CA ASP A 87 12.08 0.45 5.35
C ASP A 87 10.83 1.06 5.99
N VAL A 88 11.02 1.73 7.13
CA VAL A 88 9.93 2.37 7.86
C VAL A 88 9.35 3.51 7.03
N PRO A 89 8.02 3.53 6.81
CA PRO A 89 7.37 4.60 6.08
C PRO A 89 7.66 5.99 6.67
N GLN A 90 8.06 6.91 5.81
CA GLN A 90 8.38 8.29 6.22
C GLN A 90 7.10 9.15 6.38
N ARG A 91 6.21 8.71 7.27
CA ARG A 91 4.90 9.34 7.55
C ARG A 91 4.82 9.81 9.00
N LYS A 92 3.95 10.78 9.30
CA LYS A 92 3.87 11.36 10.66
C LYS A 92 3.43 10.33 11.69
N GLU A 93 2.61 9.38 11.28
CA GLU A 93 2.07 8.26 12.05
C GLU A 93 3.19 7.36 12.59
N PHE A 94 4.31 7.24 11.88
CA PHE A 94 5.48 6.48 12.32
C PHE A 94 6.47 7.29 13.17
N LYS A 95 6.17 8.54 13.54
CA LYS A 95 7.06 9.31 14.44
C LYS A 95 7.06 8.79 15.87
N LYS A 96 5.95 8.20 16.31
CA LYS A 96 5.77 7.74 17.67
C LYS A 96 4.88 6.51 17.66
N GLY A 97 5.39 5.41 18.22
CA GLY A 97 4.63 4.19 18.39
C GLY A 97 3.51 4.32 19.44
N ALA A 98 2.89 3.22 19.87
CA ALA A 98 3.29 1.83 19.62
C ALA A 98 3.09 1.35 18.16
N TYR A 99 3.79 0.28 17.80
CA TYR A 99 3.70 -0.39 16.50
C TYR A 99 3.19 -1.82 16.66
N SER A 100 2.60 -2.35 15.60
CA SER A 100 2.28 -3.77 15.46
C SER A 100 3.30 -4.44 14.55
N VAL A 101 3.76 -5.61 14.96
CA VAL A 101 4.49 -6.56 14.10
C VAL A 101 3.59 -7.78 13.94
N SER A 102 3.08 -8.00 12.74
CA SER A 102 2.27 -9.17 12.39
C SER A 102 3.11 -10.16 11.59
N LEU A 103 3.00 -11.43 11.93
CA LEU A 103 3.68 -12.54 11.28
C LEU A 103 2.61 -13.49 10.73
N LEU A 104 2.77 -13.89 9.47
CA LEU A 104 1.84 -14.77 8.79
C LEU A 104 2.60 -15.85 8.01
N VAL A 105 2.22 -17.11 8.25
CA VAL A 105 2.50 -18.21 7.33
C VAL A 105 1.17 -18.66 6.74
N THR A 106 1.09 -18.63 5.41
CA THR A 106 -0.06 -19.10 4.64
C THR A 106 0.39 -20.15 3.64
N PRO A 107 -0.32 -21.29 3.50
CA PRO A 107 -0.02 -22.30 2.47
C PRO A 107 0.01 -21.72 1.06
N ARG A 108 -0.80 -20.68 0.78
CA ARG A 108 -0.93 -20.09 -0.56
C ARG A 108 0.32 -19.38 -1.07
N ALA A 109 1.30 -19.12 -0.22
CA ALA A 109 2.53 -18.43 -0.58
C ALA A 109 3.77 -19.36 -0.56
N GLN A 110 3.59 -20.65 -0.33
CA GLN A 110 4.69 -21.61 -0.11
C GLN A 110 5.07 -22.39 -1.36
N SER A 111 6.29 -22.94 -1.34
CA SER A 111 6.76 -23.91 -2.33
C SER A 111 6.12 -25.28 -2.13
N ASN A 112 6.14 -26.12 -3.17
CA ASN A 112 5.61 -27.49 -3.08
C ASN A 112 6.30 -28.31 -1.96
N ALA A 113 7.60 -28.14 -1.77
CA ALA A 113 8.36 -28.84 -0.74
C ALA A 113 7.87 -28.50 0.68
N VAL A 114 7.55 -27.23 0.94
CA VAL A 114 6.96 -26.81 2.22
C VAL A 114 5.52 -27.32 2.35
N LEU A 115 4.75 -27.31 1.25
CA LEU A 115 3.37 -27.80 1.23
C LEU A 115 3.25 -29.30 1.50
N GLU A 116 4.24 -30.11 1.12
CA GLU A 116 4.30 -31.54 1.49
C GLU A 116 4.37 -31.74 3.01
N VAL A 117 4.89 -30.75 3.74
CA VAL A 117 5.04 -30.78 5.19
C VAL A 117 3.84 -30.14 5.90
N ILE A 118 3.44 -28.92 5.51
CA ILE A 118 2.37 -28.19 6.20
C ILE A 118 0.95 -28.56 5.70
N GLY A 119 0.85 -29.22 4.56
CA GLY A 119 -0.39 -29.52 3.85
C GLY A 119 -0.84 -28.39 2.91
N ALA A 120 -1.53 -28.76 1.82
CA ALA A 120 -1.96 -27.81 0.78
C ALA A 120 -2.87 -26.71 1.32
N ASP A 121 -3.69 -27.03 2.33
CA ASP A 121 -4.60 -26.10 3.02
C ASP A 121 -4.16 -25.86 4.47
N GLY A 122 -2.91 -26.17 4.82
CA GLY A 122 -2.35 -25.97 6.16
C GLY A 122 -2.89 -26.97 7.18
N GLU A 123 -3.32 -28.15 6.76
CA GLU A 123 -3.93 -29.19 7.58
C GLU A 123 -3.09 -29.52 8.81
N ASN A 124 -1.76 -29.52 8.63
CA ASN A 124 -0.76 -29.83 9.65
C ASN A 124 -0.35 -28.60 10.47
N LEU A 125 -0.89 -27.40 10.18
CA LEU A 125 -0.78 -26.26 11.07
C LEU A 125 -1.70 -26.48 12.28
N LEU A 126 -1.08 -26.53 13.45
CA LEU A 126 -1.72 -26.91 14.71
C LEU A 126 -1.41 -25.87 15.80
N GLY A 127 -2.07 -25.99 16.95
CA GLY A 127 -1.80 -25.14 18.10
C GLY A 127 -2.53 -23.78 18.10
N PRO A 128 -2.31 -22.97 19.15
CA PRO A 128 -3.12 -21.77 19.43
C PRO A 128 -2.92 -20.63 18.43
N GLN A 129 -1.82 -20.65 17.67
CA GLN A 129 -1.52 -19.65 16.65
C GLN A 129 -2.10 -20.01 15.28
N SER A 130 -2.59 -21.25 15.12
CA SER A 130 -3.24 -21.70 13.90
C SER A 130 -4.66 -21.13 13.84
N LYS A 131 -4.99 -20.42 12.76
CA LYS A 131 -6.32 -19.86 12.53
C LYS A 131 -6.90 -20.38 11.22
N LYS A 132 -8.22 -20.50 11.16
CA LYS A 132 -8.93 -20.81 9.91
C LYS A 132 -9.27 -19.50 9.22
N SER A 133 -8.84 -19.36 7.97
CA SER A 133 -9.22 -18.23 7.11
C SER A 133 -10.67 -18.35 6.65
N ASP A 134 -11.25 -17.23 6.21
CA ASP A 134 -12.59 -17.20 5.60
C ASP A 134 -12.69 -18.04 4.31
N LEU A 135 -11.54 -18.34 3.69
CA LEU A 135 -11.41 -19.15 2.48
C LEU A 135 -11.23 -20.65 2.78
N GLY A 136 -11.34 -21.07 4.04
CA GLY A 136 -11.41 -22.48 4.44
C GLY A 136 -10.07 -23.16 4.75
N PHE A 137 -8.93 -22.56 4.40
CA PHE A 137 -7.60 -23.07 4.74
C PHE A 137 -7.08 -22.50 6.07
N LYS A 138 -6.07 -23.15 6.66
CA LYS A 138 -5.42 -22.72 7.90
C LYS A 138 -4.20 -21.83 7.64
N THR A 139 -4.00 -20.86 8.51
CA THR A 139 -2.83 -19.97 8.58
C THR A 139 -2.19 -20.06 9.95
N LEU A 140 -0.91 -19.73 10.05
CA LEU A 140 -0.23 -19.53 11.33
C LEU A 140 0.02 -18.03 11.52
N GLU A 141 -0.48 -17.47 12.62
CA GLU A 141 -0.48 -16.03 12.85
C GLU A 141 0.06 -15.66 14.22
N ALA A 142 0.85 -14.59 14.25
CA ALA A 142 1.28 -13.95 15.49
C ALA A 142 1.26 -12.44 15.33
N GLU A 143 0.90 -11.71 16.38
CA GLU A 143 0.92 -10.25 16.38
C GLU A 143 1.50 -9.78 17.71
N VAL A 144 2.47 -8.86 17.65
CA VAL A 144 3.11 -8.29 18.85
C VAL A 144 3.10 -6.78 18.78
N LYS A 145 2.65 -6.16 19.87
CA LYS A 145 2.79 -4.74 20.12
C LYS A 145 4.21 -4.43 20.59
N THR A 146 4.89 -3.51 19.90
CA THR A 146 6.25 -3.07 20.25
C THR A 146 6.36 -1.54 20.33
N ASN A 147 7.28 -1.05 21.15
CA ASN A 147 7.57 0.37 21.30
C ASN A 147 8.96 0.66 20.72
N LEU A 148 9.00 1.08 19.46
CA LEU A 148 10.23 1.44 18.77
C LEU A 148 10.33 2.96 18.58
N ARG A 149 11.50 3.44 18.16
CA ARG A 149 11.73 4.86 17.84
C ARG A 149 12.47 5.01 16.50
N PRO A 150 11.82 4.69 15.37
CA PRO A 150 12.40 4.89 14.05
C PRO A 150 12.70 6.36 13.78
N THR A 151 13.77 6.61 13.02
CA THR A 151 14.08 7.96 12.52
C THR A 151 13.14 8.24 11.37
N VAL A 152 12.17 9.12 11.61
CA VAL A 152 11.13 9.47 10.63
C VAL A 152 11.15 10.96 10.35
N THR A 153 11.45 11.29 9.09
CA THR A 153 11.45 12.66 8.56
C THR A 153 10.42 12.75 7.44
N PRO A 154 9.14 13.03 7.75
CA PRO A 154 8.13 13.07 6.70
C PRO A 154 8.42 14.13 5.66
N ALA A 155 8.35 13.73 4.40
CA ALA A 155 8.52 14.65 3.29
C ALA A 155 7.49 15.79 3.36
N LYS A 156 7.96 17.00 3.07
CA LYS A 156 7.12 18.19 2.98
C LYS A 156 6.85 18.49 1.51
N TYR A 157 5.58 18.38 1.12
CA TYR A 157 5.14 18.73 -0.22
C TYR A 157 4.53 20.12 -0.21
N ALA A 158 4.94 20.96 -1.18
CA ALA A 158 4.33 22.26 -1.36
C ALA A 158 2.83 22.09 -1.65
N PHE A 159 2.02 22.94 -1.03
CA PHE A 159 0.60 23.02 -1.34
C PHE A 159 0.23 24.50 -1.38
N GLN A 160 0.13 25.06 -2.59
CA GLN A 160 -0.18 26.48 -2.73
C GLN A 160 -1.64 26.76 -2.35
N ASN A 161 -1.83 27.59 -1.33
CA ASN A 161 -3.17 27.91 -0.85
C ASN A 161 -3.91 28.78 -1.89
N PRO A 162 -5.19 28.52 -2.19
CA PRO A 162 -6.00 29.40 -3.03
C PRO A 162 -5.93 30.90 -2.69
N SER A 163 -5.77 31.25 -1.41
CA SER A 163 -5.65 32.65 -0.98
C SER A 163 -4.38 33.35 -1.45
N ALA A 164 -3.35 32.61 -1.88
CA ALA A 164 -2.13 33.17 -2.45
C ALA A 164 -2.33 33.71 -3.88
N PHE A 165 -3.49 33.47 -4.49
CA PHE A 165 -3.81 33.88 -5.84
C PHE A 165 -4.94 34.93 -5.85
N PRO A 166 -4.91 35.91 -6.78
CA PRO A 166 -5.98 36.91 -6.89
C PRO A 166 -7.35 36.27 -7.05
N SER A 167 -8.36 36.87 -6.42
CA SER A 167 -9.75 36.44 -6.60
C SER A 167 -10.14 36.51 -8.08
N GLY A 168 -10.83 35.48 -8.58
CA GLY A 168 -11.24 35.43 -9.99
C GLY A 168 -10.10 35.20 -10.99
N SER A 169 -8.94 34.70 -10.56
CA SER A 169 -7.85 34.24 -11.45
C SER A 169 -7.99 32.76 -11.83
N ALA A 170 -7.33 32.36 -12.92
CA ALA A 170 -7.31 30.96 -13.37
C ALA A 170 -6.54 30.07 -12.38
N GLU A 171 -5.45 30.60 -11.82
CA GLU A 171 -4.59 29.97 -10.82
C GLU A 171 -5.37 29.69 -9.55
N ARG A 172 -6.22 30.63 -9.11
CA ARG A 172 -7.09 30.41 -7.95
C ARG A 172 -8.12 29.32 -8.21
N ALA A 173 -8.72 29.27 -9.41
CA ALA A 173 -9.65 28.20 -9.76
C ALA A 173 -8.98 26.83 -9.72
N LEU A 174 -7.75 26.70 -10.26
CA LEU A 174 -6.97 25.48 -10.15
C LEU A 174 -6.61 25.15 -8.70
N ALA A 175 -6.15 26.14 -7.92
CA ALA A 175 -5.80 25.90 -6.52
C ALA A 175 -7.01 25.43 -5.68
N GLU A 176 -8.19 25.98 -5.94
CA GLU A 176 -9.44 25.56 -5.31
C GLU A 176 -9.83 24.13 -5.70
N TYR A 177 -9.72 23.80 -6.98
CA TYR A 177 -9.91 22.44 -7.49
C TYR A 177 -8.97 21.44 -6.79
N MET A 178 -7.67 21.76 -6.70
CA MET A 178 -6.67 20.91 -6.02
C MET A 178 -6.91 20.80 -4.51
N ARG A 179 -7.37 21.87 -3.87
CA ARG A 179 -7.76 21.85 -2.44
C ARG A 179 -8.93 20.91 -2.20
N SER A 180 -9.92 20.93 -3.07
CA SER A 180 -11.06 20.03 -3.00
C SER A 180 -10.66 18.57 -3.23
N TRP A 181 -9.76 18.29 -4.18
CA TRP A 181 -9.19 16.96 -4.36
C TRP A 181 -8.48 16.48 -3.09
N LYS A 182 -7.59 17.30 -2.51
CA LYS A 182 -6.88 16.95 -1.26
C LYS A 182 -7.82 16.64 -0.10
N ALA A 183 -8.96 17.32 -0.04
CA ALA A 183 -10.00 17.08 0.96
C ALA A 183 -10.96 15.94 0.59
N ARG A 184 -10.81 15.32 -0.59
CA ARG A 184 -11.75 14.36 -1.20
C ARG A 184 -13.20 14.88 -1.23
N ASP A 185 -13.36 16.19 -1.40
CA ASP A 185 -14.66 16.85 -1.52
C ASP A 185 -15.03 17.01 -3.00
N TRP A 186 -15.55 15.93 -3.58
CA TRP A 186 -15.87 15.83 -5.01
C TRP A 186 -16.93 16.83 -5.45
N ALA A 187 -17.94 17.07 -4.61
CA ALA A 187 -18.99 18.04 -4.87
C ALA A 187 -18.43 19.47 -4.96
N LYS A 188 -17.49 19.83 -4.08
CA LYS A 188 -16.80 21.13 -4.15
C LYS A 188 -15.80 21.20 -5.30
N MET A 189 -15.08 20.11 -5.58
CA MET A 189 -14.15 20.02 -6.72
C MET A 189 -14.89 20.29 -8.03
N LEU A 190 -16.08 19.70 -8.18
CA LEU A 190 -16.94 19.88 -9.33
C LEU A 190 -17.33 21.36 -9.58
N LYS A 191 -17.47 22.18 -8.52
CA LYS A 191 -17.79 23.60 -8.67
C LYS A 191 -16.71 24.38 -9.42
N PHE A 192 -15.46 23.92 -9.32
CA PHE A 192 -14.29 24.53 -9.96
C PHE A 192 -13.93 23.92 -11.32
N THR A 193 -14.77 23.02 -11.85
CA THR A 193 -14.63 22.54 -13.23
C THR A 193 -15.24 23.51 -14.24
N GLN A 194 -14.80 23.37 -15.49
CA GLN A 194 -15.38 24.03 -16.66
C GLN A 194 -16.89 23.76 -16.73
N ILE A 195 -17.69 24.81 -16.93
CA ILE A 195 -19.17 24.73 -16.98
C ILE A 195 -19.59 23.81 -18.12
N THR A 196 -18.95 23.94 -19.27
CA THR A 196 -19.19 23.09 -20.45
C THR A 196 -19.08 21.61 -20.11
N TRP A 197 -17.95 21.19 -19.51
CA TRP A 197 -17.74 19.79 -19.15
C TRP A 197 -18.77 19.32 -18.12
N ARG A 198 -18.98 20.08 -17.04
CA ARG A 198 -19.93 19.73 -15.98
C ARG A 198 -21.37 19.58 -16.48
N LYS A 199 -21.77 20.34 -17.50
CA LYS A 199 -23.12 20.27 -18.09
C LYS A 199 -23.25 19.21 -19.18
N GLY A 200 -22.14 18.83 -19.82
CA GLY A 200 -22.11 17.79 -20.85
C GLY A 200 -21.91 16.37 -20.32
N GLU A 201 -21.32 16.22 -19.14
CA GLU A 201 -21.11 14.92 -18.49
C GLU A 201 -22.39 14.46 -17.76
N SER A 202 -22.70 13.17 -17.87
CA SER A 202 -23.93 12.59 -17.31
C SER A 202 -23.87 12.49 -15.79
N ASN A 203 -22.73 12.02 -15.24
CA ASN A 203 -22.49 11.87 -13.80
C ASN A 203 -21.16 12.53 -13.40
N PRO A 204 -21.07 13.86 -13.41
CA PRO A 204 -19.78 14.55 -13.32
C PRO A 204 -19.10 14.42 -11.95
N ALA A 205 -19.85 14.30 -10.86
CA ALA A 205 -19.27 14.09 -9.53
C ALA A 205 -18.64 12.70 -9.40
N GLU A 206 -19.33 11.67 -9.91
CA GLU A 206 -18.86 10.28 -9.92
C GLU A 206 -17.62 10.15 -10.80
N MET A 207 -17.63 10.77 -12.00
CA MET A 207 -16.49 10.76 -12.90
C MET A 207 -15.24 11.40 -12.29
N ILE A 208 -15.38 12.55 -11.62
CA ILE A 208 -14.26 13.18 -10.91
C ILE A 208 -13.74 12.25 -9.81
N SER A 209 -14.63 11.63 -9.03
CA SER A 209 -14.24 10.68 -7.98
C SER A 209 -13.44 9.52 -8.59
N ALA A 210 -13.97 8.85 -9.61
CA ALA A 210 -13.32 7.71 -10.24
C ALA A 210 -11.92 8.03 -10.79
N TRP A 211 -11.70 9.24 -11.29
CA TRP A 211 -10.38 9.67 -11.78
C TRP A 211 -9.36 9.99 -10.68
N HIS A 212 -9.81 10.25 -9.44
CA HIS A 212 -8.96 10.86 -8.40
C HIS A 212 -8.98 10.11 -7.06
N ASP A 213 -9.93 9.23 -6.78
CA ASP A 213 -10.14 8.61 -5.47
C ASP A 213 -9.02 7.62 -5.07
N PHE A 214 -8.46 6.93 -6.06
CA PHE A 214 -7.35 6.01 -5.91
C PHE A 214 -6.01 6.72 -5.71
N LYS A 215 -6.00 8.07 -5.75
CA LYS A 215 -4.82 8.91 -5.55
C LYS A 215 -5.00 9.80 -4.32
N THR A 216 -4.15 9.62 -3.33
CA THR A 216 -4.08 10.51 -2.16
C THR A 216 -3.14 11.68 -2.45
N LEU A 217 -3.70 12.84 -2.84
CA LEU A 217 -2.95 14.06 -3.13
C LEU A 217 -2.24 14.61 -1.88
N LYS A 218 -0.91 14.70 -1.93
CA LYS A 218 -0.07 15.25 -0.85
C LYS A 218 0.20 16.74 -1.06
N GLY A 219 0.52 17.12 -2.29
CA GLY A 219 0.99 18.44 -2.66
C GLY A 219 0.64 18.83 -4.09
N PHE A 220 0.66 20.14 -4.37
CA PHE A 220 0.75 20.66 -5.74
C PHE A 220 1.45 22.02 -5.75
N LYS A 221 2.07 22.34 -6.89
CA LYS A 221 2.71 23.64 -7.13
C LYS A 221 2.59 24.03 -8.60
N ILE A 222 1.97 25.19 -8.84
CA ILE A 222 1.98 25.87 -10.14
C ILE A 222 3.41 26.30 -10.46
N LEU A 223 3.85 25.93 -11.67
CA LEU A 223 5.19 26.23 -12.19
C LEU A 223 5.15 27.36 -13.21
N LYS A 224 4.17 27.30 -14.12
CA LYS A 224 4.05 28.27 -15.22
C LYS A 224 2.60 28.43 -15.63
N VAL A 225 2.22 29.67 -15.90
CA VAL A 225 0.92 30.02 -16.47
C VAL A 225 1.17 30.57 -17.87
N LYS A 226 0.61 29.92 -18.89
CA LYS A 226 0.62 30.39 -20.27
C LYS A 226 -0.78 30.85 -20.64
N ARG A 227 -0.96 32.16 -20.77
CA ARG A 227 -2.17 32.74 -21.33
C ARG A 227 -2.26 32.35 -22.81
N THR A 228 -3.32 31.64 -23.20
CA THR A 228 -3.54 31.26 -24.61
C THR A 228 -4.49 32.25 -25.29
N THR A 229 -5.51 32.71 -24.58
CA THR A 229 -6.42 33.78 -25.04
C THR A 229 -6.81 34.70 -23.88
N SER A 230 -7.76 35.61 -24.08
CA SER A 230 -8.32 36.40 -22.98
C SER A 230 -9.19 35.59 -22.01
N VAL A 231 -9.60 34.38 -22.40
CA VAL A 231 -10.55 33.52 -21.67
C VAL A 231 -10.03 32.10 -21.46
N ALA A 232 -8.78 31.82 -21.80
CA ALA A 232 -8.17 30.50 -21.63
C ALA A 232 -6.70 30.62 -21.22
N ASN A 233 -6.31 29.80 -20.24
CA ASN A 233 -4.95 29.63 -19.78
C ASN A 233 -4.59 28.14 -19.77
N ASP A 234 -3.36 27.82 -20.18
CA ASP A 234 -2.74 26.53 -19.90
C ASP A 234 -1.78 26.70 -18.71
N ILE A 235 -2.00 25.94 -17.65
CA ILE A 235 -1.23 26.02 -16.40
C ILE A 235 -0.44 24.73 -16.23
N ASN A 236 0.88 24.84 -16.24
CA ASN A 236 1.78 23.75 -15.88
C ASN A 236 2.00 23.73 -14.37
N TYR A 237 1.79 22.58 -13.75
CA TYR A 237 1.96 22.37 -12.32
C TYR A 237 2.50 20.98 -12.05
N VAL A 238 3.19 20.84 -10.93
CA VAL A 238 3.59 19.55 -10.39
C VAL A 238 2.61 19.12 -9.31
N ILE A 239 2.30 17.83 -9.28
CA ILE A 239 1.56 17.17 -8.20
C ILE A 239 2.44 16.13 -7.52
N TRP A 240 2.18 15.92 -6.23
CA TRP A 240 2.71 14.79 -5.48
C TRP A 240 1.55 14.02 -4.89
N TYR A 241 1.42 12.74 -5.22
CA TYR A 241 0.34 11.89 -4.71
C TYR A 241 0.86 10.49 -4.39
N GLU A 242 0.07 9.77 -3.59
CA GLU A 242 0.29 8.36 -3.23
C GLU A 242 -0.86 7.55 -3.84
N ALA A 243 -0.55 6.63 -4.76
CA ALA A 243 -1.52 5.69 -5.35
C ALA A 243 -1.26 4.24 -4.92
N GLN A 244 -0.07 3.98 -4.39
CA GLN A 244 0.33 2.74 -3.73
C GLN A 244 0.88 3.14 -2.36
N ALA A 245 0.58 2.38 -1.31
CA ALA A 245 1.03 2.68 0.04
C ALA A 245 2.54 2.92 0.06
N ASN A 246 2.94 4.02 0.70
CA ASN A 246 4.32 4.48 0.90
C ASN A 246 5.09 4.85 -0.37
N LYS A 247 4.44 4.85 -1.54
CA LYS A 247 5.05 5.21 -2.81
C LYS A 247 4.51 6.53 -3.34
N ILE A 248 5.35 7.56 -3.23
CA ILE A 248 5.03 8.89 -3.71
C ILE A 248 5.39 8.99 -5.18
N GLN A 249 4.42 9.44 -5.99
CA GLN A 249 4.63 9.81 -7.38
C GLN A 249 4.67 11.32 -7.50
N SER A 250 5.60 11.84 -8.30
CA SER A 250 5.64 13.23 -8.72
C SER A 250 5.34 13.30 -10.20
N LYS A 251 4.36 14.12 -10.60
CA LYS A 251 3.93 14.23 -11.99
C LYS A 251 3.82 15.69 -12.40
N LEU A 252 4.26 15.97 -13.63
CA LEU A 252 4.02 17.22 -14.32
C LEU A 252 2.69 17.11 -15.07
N VAL A 253 1.83 18.12 -14.88
CA VAL A 253 0.48 18.17 -15.47
C VAL A 253 0.26 19.54 -16.10
N THR A 254 -0.52 19.57 -17.19
CA THR A 254 -0.97 20.81 -17.83
C THR A 254 -2.49 20.91 -17.74
N ALA A 255 -3.00 21.77 -16.85
CA ALA A 255 -4.43 22.06 -16.76
C ALA A 255 -4.79 23.18 -17.74
N ARG A 256 -5.81 22.96 -18.57
CA ARG A 256 -6.49 24.02 -19.29
C ARG A 256 -7.60 24.59 -18.40
N VAL A 257 -7.54 25.88 -18.14
CA VAL A 257 -8.54 26.62 -17.36
C VAL A 257 -9.22 27.63 -18.28
N ILE A 258 -10.55 27.60 -18.33
CA ILE A 258 -11.35 28.36 -19.31
C ILE A 258 -12.38 29.21 -18.55
N LYS A 259 -12.54 30.46 -18.98
CA LYS A 259 -13.47 31.43 -18.41
C LYS A 259 -14.79 31.40 -19.18
N GLU A 260 -15.87 31.00 -18.51
CA GLU A 260 -17.18 30.76 -19.16
C GLU A 260 -18.30 31.51 -18.44
N ALA A 261 -19.23 32.09 -19.23
CA ALA A 261 -20.49 32.63 -18.70
C ALA A 261 -21.60 31.55 -18.69
N GLY A 262 -21.45 30.51 -19.49
CA GLY A 262 -22.36 29.37 -19.63
C GLY A 262 -21.69 28.22 -20.39
N ALA A 263 -22.38 27.09 -20.51
CA ALA A 263 -21.87 25.97 -21.28
C ALA A 263 -21.67 26.38 -22.75
N TYR A 264 -20.50 26.05 -23.30
CA TYR A 264 -20.04 26.40 -24.65
C TYR A 264 -19.95 27.92 -24.91
N THR A 265 -19.91 28.75 -23.86
CA THR A 265 -19.89 30.21 -23.97
C THR A 265 -18.69 30.83 -23.23
N PRO A 266 -17.49 30.83 -23.84
CA PRO A 266 -16.33 31.54 -23.30
C PRO A 266 -16.59 33.04 -23.17
N SER A 267 -16.20 33.66 -22.05
CA SER A 267 -16.45 35.07 -21.79
C SER A 267 -15.41 35.71 -20.87
N ALA A 268 -15.00 36.94 -21.20
CA ALA A 268 -14.08 37.74 -20.37
C ALA A 268 -14.69 38.10 -19.01
N SER A 269 -16.03 38.15 -18.90
CA SER A 269 -16.76 38.39 -17.64
C SER A 269 -17.23 37.09 -16.96
N GLY A 270 -16.89 35.93 -17.52
CA GLY A 270 -17.30 34.63 -16.98
C GLY A 270 -16.57 34.19 -15.71
N VAL A 271 -16.74 32.93 -15.35
CA VAL A 271 -16.06 32.28 -14.22
C VAL A 271 -15.02 31.31 -14.75
N TRP A 272 -13.83 31.31 -14.17
CA TRP A 272 -12.79 30.33 -14.50
C TRP A 272 -13.16 28.95 -13.97
N GLY A 273 -13.07 27.94 -14.82
CA GLY A 273 -13.19 26.54 -14.48
C GLY A 273 -12.09 25.70 -15.12
N VAL A 274 -11.62 24.70 -14.39
CA VAL A 274 -10.63 23.72 -14.86
C VAL A 274 -11.32 22.73 -15.80
N ASN A 275 -10.80 22.51 -17.00
CA ASN A 275 -11.20 21.37 -17.81
C ASN A 275 -10.61 20.10 -17.16
N PRO A 276 -11.41 19.23 -16.51
CA PRO A 276 -10.87 18.11 -15.74
C PRO A 276 -10.26 17.03 -16.63
N VAL A 277 -10.62 16.94 -17.90
CA VAL A 277 -9.97 15.98 -18.83
C VAL A 277 -8.50 16.37 -19.04
N SER A 278 -8.21 17.66 -19.07
CA SER A 278 -6.83 18.14 -19.25
C SER A 278 -5.91 17.80 -18.07
N THR A 279 -6.46 17.57 -16.88
CA THR A 279 -5.66 17.25 -15.68
C THR A 279 -5.23 15.78 -15.61
N LEU A 280 -5.72 14.93 -16.51
CA LEU A 280 -5.38 13.50 -16.57
C LEU A 280 -4.06 13.24 -17.30
N GLY A 281 -3.57 14.21 -18.09
CA GLY A 281 -2.33 14.12 -18.84
C GLY A 281 -1.10 14.28 -17.95
N GLU A 282 -0.64 13.17 -17.37
CA GLU A 282 0.51 13.12 -16.45
C GLU A 282 1.81 12.73 -17.18
N ARG A 283 2.89 13.44 -16.86
CA ARG A 283 4.27 13.11 -17.30
C ARG A 283 5.18 13.05 -16.08
N ASP A 284 6.30 12.33 -16.18
CA ASP A 284 7.30 12.34 -15.11
C ASP A 284 7.88 13.76 -14.95
N TYR A 285 8.01 14.18 -13.68
CA TYR A 285 8.53 15.50 -13.28
C TYR A 285 9.99 15.40 -12.83
#